data_AF-A0A348AJ27-F1
#
_entry.id   AF-A0A348AJ27-F1
#
_cell.length_a   1.000
_cell.length_b   1.000
_cell.length_c   1.000
_cell.angle_alpha   90.00
_cell.angle_beta   90.00
_cell.angle_gamma   90.00
#
_symmetry.space_group_name_H-M   'P 1'
#
loop_
_entity.id
_entity.type
_entity.pdbx_description
1 polymer ?
#
loop_
_entity_poly.entity_id
_entity_poly.type
_entity_poly.pdbx_seq_one_letter_code
_entity_poly.pdbx_strand_id
1 'polypeptide(L)'
;MDWVYKNRRVLLWALALLIIAALAWFVWEKLHPAQPVTGESQHQAETTEGVALAAKNAHITLLESQLTEAAKQIAELKNKPPVTVVQTVPVEVVKTVEVERQKSGADFAIVTEPKNPDKQVDLKQVAELSADTAVTLNQYNVYAYRKVIRGVNIYPDWAESVKNAGPRIREVSFDVSQRITKDGKYLGVVGGYNFKHEEVRIGLRYSF
;
A
#
# COMPACT_ATOMS: atom_id res chain seq x y z
N MET A 1 16.87 40.34 -19.49
CA MET A 1 17.24 40.08 -18.08
C MET A 1 16.61 41.05 -17.08
N ASP A 2 16.01 42.17 -17.52
CA ASP A 2 15.48 43.21 -16.60
C ASP A 2 14.23 42.82 -15.81
N TRP A 3 13.42 41.90 -16.31
CA TRP A 3 12.18 41.48 -15.64
C TRP A 3 12.45 40.75 -14.32
N VAL A 4 13.47 39.90 -14.28
CA VAL A 4 13.87 39.15 -13.08
C VAL A 4 14.44 40.08 -12.01
N TYR A 5 15.23 41.08 -12.41
CA TYR A 5 15.76 42.09 -11.49
C TYR A 5 14.66 43.03 -10.96
N LYS A 6 13.73 43.45 -11.82
CA LYS A 6 12.60 44.32 -11.44
C LYS A 6 11.62 43.62 -10.49
N ASN A 7 11.41 42.31 -10.66
CA ASN A 7 10.52 41.51 -9.81
C ASN A 7 11.26 40.67 -8.74
N ARG A 8 12.56 40.92 -8.51
CA ARG A 8 13.40 40.16 -7.57
C ARG A 8 12.79 40.07 -6.17
N ARG A 9 12.17 41.15 -5.68
CA ARG A 9 11.49 41.14 -4.38
C ARG A 9 10.30 40.18 -4.34
N VAL A 10 9.49 40.17 -5.39
CA VAL A 10 8.33 39.26 -5.50
C VAL A 10 8.79 37.81 -5.60
N LEU A 11 9.86 37.55 -6.36
CA LEU A 11 10.47 36.21 -6.46
C LEU A 11 11.06 35.73 -5.12
N LEU A 12 11.71 36.61 -4.36
CA LEU A 12 12.21 36.29 -3.03
C LEU A 12 11.07 35.98 -2.05
N TRP A 13 9.97 36.74 -2.09
CA TRP A 13 8.77 36.44 -1.29
C TRP A 13 8.10 35.13 -1.68
N ALA A 14 8.00 34.83 -2.99
CA ALA A 14 7.46 33.57 -3.48
C ALA A 14 8.34 32.37 -3.05
N LEU A 15 9.66 32.50 -3.13
CA LEU A 15 10.60 31.48 -2.67
C LEU A 15 10.53 31.30 -1.14
N ALA A 16 10.47 32.38 -0.39
CA ALA A 16 10.31 32.33 1.07
C ALA A 16 8.99 31.65 1.47
N LEU A 17 7.88 31.95 0.79
CA LEU A 17 6.59 31.28 1.00
C LEU A 17 6.67 29.78 0.69
N LEU A 18 7.34 29.39 -0.38
CA LEU A 18 7.58 27.98 -0.73
C LEU A 18 8.37 27.25 0.36
N ILE A 19 9.42 27.88 0.88
CA ILE A 19 10.24 27.32 1.96
C ILE A 19 9.41 27.21 3.26
N ILE A 20 8.62 28.24 3.60
CA ILE A 20 7.74 28.21 4.77
C ILE A 20 6.70 27.11 4.64
N ALA A 21 6.08 26.94 3.46
CA ALA A 21 5.13 25.87 3.20
C ALA A 21 5.78 24.48 3.32
N ALA A 22 7.00 24.30 2.79
CA ALA A 22 7.74 23.05 2.93
C ALA A 22 8.13 22.76 4.40
N LEU A 23 8.55 23.77 5.16
CA LEU A 23 8.84 23.63 6.59
C LEU A 23 7.58 23.30 7.39
N ALA A 24 6.46 23.97 7.12
CA ALA A 24 5.18 23.69 7.75
C ALA A 24 4.72 22.26 7.45
N TRP A 25 4.88 21.79 6.21
CA TRP A 25 4.62 20.40 5.82
C TRP A 25 5.49 19.42 6.63
N PHE A 26 6.80 19.69 6.73
CA PHE A 26 7.74 18.83 7.43
C PHE A 26 7.47 18.75 8.93
N VAL A 27 7.10 19.88 9.55
CA VAL A 27 6.68 19.94 10.96
C VAL A 27 5.37 19.19 11.16
N TRP A 28 4.41 19.34 10.25
CA TRP A 28 3.14 18.63 10.32
C TRP A 28 3.31 17.10 10.23
N GLU A 29 4.19 16.63 9.34
CA GLU A 29 4.54 15.20 9.19
C GLU A 29 5.22 14.62 10.44
N LYS A 30 6.07 15.41 11.11
CA LYS A 30 6.68 15.03 12.40
C LYS A 30 5.67 14.94 13.54
N LEU A 31 4.62 15.77 13.52
CA LEU A 31 3.58 15.80 14.54
C LEU A 31 2.49 14.75 14.32
N HIS A 32 2.30 14.28 13.09
CA HIS A 32 1.32 13.24 12.73
C HIS A 32 2.04 12.04 12.08
N PRO A 33 2.82 11.27 12.86
CA PRO A 33 3.47 10.09 12.34
C PRO A 33 2.42 9.05 11.91
N ALA A 34 2.63 8.43 10.76
CA ALA A 34 1.80 7.34 10.28
C ALA A 34 1.76 6.22 11.34
N GLN A 35 0.56 5.70 11.61
CA GLN A 35 0.33 4.56 12.49
C GLN A 35 0.04 3.34 11.62
N PRO A 36 1.07 2.57 11.23
CA PRO A 36 0.91 1.41 10.36
C PRO A 36 0.23 0.23 11.06
N VAL A 37 0.05 0.30 12.38
CA VAL A 37 -0.68 -0.67 13.17
C VAL A 37 -1.82 0.06 13.86
N THR A 38 -3.03 -0.41 13.64
CA THR A 38 -4.25 0.17 14.20
C THR A 38 -5.05 -0.88 14.93
N GLY A 39 -5.63 -0.50 16.07
CA GLY A 39 -6.52 -1.35 16.85
C GLY A 39 -7.97 -0.99 16.57
N GLU A 40 -8.76 -1.97 16.14
CA GLU A 40 -10.17 -1.79 15.79
C GLU A 40 -11.02 -2.91 16.43
N SER A 41 -12.34 -2.72 16.46
CA SER A 41 -13.24 -3.84 16.75
C SER A 41 -13.27 -4.79 15.56
N GLN A 42 -13.62 -6.06 15.79
CA GLN A 42 -13.72 -7.04 14.71
C GLN A 42 -14.80 -6.65 13.71
N HIS A 43 -15.93 -6.11 14.17
CA HIS A 43 -16.99 -5.62 13.28
C HIS A 43 -16.55 -4.45 12.40
N GLN A 44 -15.74 -3.55 12.93
CA GLN A 44 -15.24 -2.42 12.16
C GLN A 44 -14.18 -2.86 11.14
N ALA A 45 -13.28 -3.77 11.53
CA ALA A 45 -12.26 -4.33 10.63
C ALA A 45 -12.85 -5.11 9.44
N GLU A 46 -14.08 -5.63 9.59
CA GLU A 46 -14.83 -6.33 8.54
C GLU A 46 -15.53 -5.39 7.54
N THR A 47 -15.49 -4.06 7.74
CA THR A 47 -16.10 -3.10 6.82
C THR A 47 -15.07 -2.33 6.00
N THR A 48 -15.52 -1.86 4.83
CA THR A 48 -14.73 -1.00 3.94
C THR A 48 -14.24 0.26 4.67
N GLU A 49 -15.07 0.84 5.53
CA GLU A 49 -14.75 2.05 6.29
C GLU A 49 -13.68 1.82 7.36
N GLY A 50 -13.71 0.68 8.06
CA GLY A 50 -12.67 0.33 9.03
C GLY A 50 -11.32 0.14 8.35
N VAL A 51 -11.29 -0.63 7.26
CA VAL A 51 -10.06 -0.78 6.46
C VAL A 51 -9.58 0.56 5.88
N ALA A 52 -10.49 1.43 5.47
CA ALA A 52 -10.15 2.76 4.96
C ALA A 52 -9.56 3.65 6.08
N LEU A 53 -10.09 3.57 7.29
CA LEU A 53 -9.58 4.30 8.44
C LEU A 53 -8.17 3.81 8.80
N ALA A 54 -7.96 2.49 8.86
CA ALA A 54 -6.65 1.89 9.10
C ALA A 54 -5.63 2.30 8.02
N ALA A 55 -6.01 2.25 6.75
CA ALA A 55 -5.16 2.67 5.63
C ALA A 55 -4.83 4.18 5.71
N LYS A 56 -5.83 5.01 6.03
CA LYS A 56 -5.65 6.45 6.22
C LYS A 56 -4.69 6.75 7.37
N ASN A 57 -4.82 6.06 8.50
CA ASN A 57 -3.91 6.21 9.65
C ASN A 57 -2.47 5.79 9.29
N ALA A 58 -2.32 4.83 8.39
CA ALA A 58 -1.03 4.41 7.85
C ALA A 58 -0.50 5.30 6.72
N HIS A 59 -1.22 6.37 6.34
CA HIS A 59 -0.94 7.24 5.19
C HIS A 59 -0.87 6.47 3.86
N ILE A 60 -1.74 5.49 3.67
CA ILE A 60 -1.86 4.68 2.46
C ILE A 60 -3.20 4.94 1.80
N THR A 61 -3.14 5.31 0.52
CA THR A 61 -4.33 5.42 -0.31
C THR A 61 -4.65 4.05 -0.90
N LEU A 62 -5.91 3.63 -0.80
CA LEU A 62 -6.42 2.40 -1.41
C LEU A 62 -7.55 2.73 -2.37
N LEU A 63 -7.70 1.91 -3.41
CA LEU A 63 -8.89 1.94 -4.26
C LEU A 63 -10.08 1.30 -3.51
N GLU A 64 -11.30 1.74 -3.81
CA GLU A 64 -12.52 1.22 -3.20
C GLU A 64 -12.68 -0.31 -3.37
N SER A 65 -12.28 -0.83 -4.54
CA SER A 65 -12.24 -2.28 -4.78
C SER A 65 -11.24 -3.01 -3.87
N GLN A 66 -10.10 -2.41 -3.56
CA GLN A 66 -9.10 -2.98 -2.66
C GLN A 66 -9.56 -2.94 -1.20
N LEU A 67 -10.23 -1.86 -0.80
CA LEU A 67 -10.84 -1.73 0.52
C LEU A 67 -11.91 -2.82 0.75
N THR A 68 -12.78 -2.99 -0.25
CA THR A 68 -13.86 -3.99 -0.20
C THR A 68 -13.30 -5.41 -0.15
N GLU A 69 -12.30 -5.70 -0.98
CA GLU A 69 -11.64 -7.01 -1.01
C GLU A 69 -10.92 -7.31 0.31
N ALA A 70 -10.21 -6.34 0.88
CA ALA A 70 -9.55 -6.50 2.17
C ALA A 70 -10.56 -6.73 3.31
N ALA A 71 -11.65 -5.95 3.36
CA ALA A 71 -12.72 -6.12 4.34
C ALA A 71 -13.35 -7.52 4.25
N LYS A 72 -13.64 -7.99 3.02
CA LYS A 72 -14.16 -9.34 2.77
C LYS A 72 -13.18 -10.42 3.21
N GLN A 73 -11.89 -10.29 2.90
CA GLN A 73 -10.88 -11.24 3.33
C GLN A 73 -10.74 -11.28 4.86
N ILE A 74 -10.82 -10.15 5.55
CA ILE A 74 -10.82 -10.09 7.02
C ILE A 74 -12.04 -10.84 7.58
N ALA A 75 -13.23 -10.63 7.02
CA ALA A 75 -14.45 -11.35 7.42
C ALA A 75 -14.34 -12.86 7.19
N GLU A 76 -13.71 -13.29 6.09
CA GLU A 76 -13.46 -14.72 5.82
C GLU A 76 -12.40 -15.33 6.76
N LEU A 77 -11.42 -14.53 7.19
CA LEU A 77 -10.34 -14.97 8.07
C LEU A 77 -10.76 -15.04 9.55
N LYS A 78 -11.82 -14.33 9.96
CA LYS A 78 -12.39 -14.39 11.32
C LYS A 78 -12.60 -15.81 11.84
N ASN A 79 -13.08 -16.70 10.97
CA ASN A 79 -13.43 -18.09 11.32
C ASN A 79 -12.28 -19.08 11.08
N LYS A 80 -11.14 -18.59 10.58
CA LYS A 80 -9.92 -19.39 10.41
C LYS A 80 -8.98 -19.11 11.57
N PRO A 81 -8.23 -20.11 12.06
CA PRO A 81 -7.19 -19.85 13.05
C PRO A 81 -6.22 -18.81 12.48
N PRO A 82 -5.86 -17.76 13.24
CA PRO A 82 -5.04 -16.67 12.73
C PRO A 82 -3.66 -17.21 12.32
N VAL A 83 -3.13 -16.70 11.20
CA VAL A 83 -1.82 -17.09 10.66
C VAL A 83 -0.69 -16.79 11.67
N THR A 84 -0.91 -15.86 12.60
CA THR A 84 -0.03 -15.56 13.73
C THR A 84 -0.86 -15.22 14.96
N VAL A 85 -0.76 -16.03 16.02
CA VAL A 85 -1.25 -15.66 17.36
C VAL A 85 -0.11 -14.94 18.08
N VAL A 86 -0.22 -13.63 18.27
CA VAL A 86 0.74 -12.88 19.08
C VAL A 86 0.38 -13.11 20.56
N GLN A 87 0.92 -14.19 21.15
CA GLN A 87 0.95 -14.37 22.60
C GLN A 87 2.19 -13.66 23.12
N THR A 88 2.01 -12.46 23.69
CA THR A 88 3.14 -11.69 24.25
C THR A 88 2.73 -10.98 25.52
N VAL A 89 3.75 -10.60 26.28
CA VAL A 89 3.61 -9.72 27.43
C VAL A 89 3.13 -8.34 26.93
N PRO A 90 2.16 -7.70 27.59
CA PRO A 90 1.59 -6.40 27.25
C PRO A 90 2.56 -5.35 26.68
N VAL A 91 3.71 -5.19 27.35
CA VAL A 91 4.75 -4.23 27.01
C VAL A 91 5.35 -4.47 25.61
N GLU A 92 5.33 -5.71 25.13
CA GLU A 92 5.92 -6.11 23.84
C GLU A 92 4.90 -6.26 22.71
N VAL A 93 3.60 -6.13 22.98
CA VAL A 93 2.53 -6.33 21.99
C VAL A 93 2.72 -5.41 20.79
N VAL A 94 2.91 -4.12 21.02
CA VAL A 94 3.08 -3.12 19.94
C VAL A 94 4.31 -3.45 19.09
N LYS A 95 5.42 -3.82 19.73
CA LYS A 95 6.67 -4.16 19.06
C LYS A 95 6.54 -5.46 18.26
N THR A 96 5.87 -6.46 18.81
CA THR A 96 5.72 -7.77 18.17
C THR A 96 4.80 -7.69 16.97
N VAL A 97 3.67 -6.97 17.09
CA VAL A 97 2.76 -6.74 15.97
C VAL A 97 3.48 -6.01 14.83
N GLU A 98 4.29 -4.99 15.16
CA GLU A 98 5.07 -4.26 14.17
C GLU A 98 6.17 -5.11 13.53
N VAL A 99 6.87 -5.95 14.30
CA VAL A 99 7.87 -6.90 13.78
C VAL A 99 7.21 -7.90 12.83
N GLU A 100 6.07 -8.47 13.19
CA GLU A 100 5.36 -9.42 12.32
C GLU A 100 4.80 -8.75 11.07
N ARG A 101 4.32 -7.49 11.15
CA ARG A 101 3.93 -6.70 9.97
C ARG A 101 5.12 -6.48 9.04
N GLN A 102 6.29 -6.10 9.58
CA GLN A 102 7.50 -5.88 8.80
C GLN A 102 8.01 -7.17 8.15
N LYS A 103 7.99 -8.29 8.89
CA LYS A 103 8.39 -9.61 8.43
C LYS A 103 7.49 -10.12 7.31
N SER A 104 6.17 -9.89 7.42
CA SER A 104 5.23 -10.24 6.37
C SER A 104 5.35 -9.29 5.17
N GLY A 105 5.92 -8.10 5.36
CA GLY A 105 6.03 -7.06 4.35
C GLY A 105 4.70 -6.35 4.07
N ALA A 106 3.76 -6.42 5.01
CA ALA A 106 2.47 -5.73 4.90
C ALA A 106 2.64 -4.23 5.04
N ASP A 107 1.76 -3.46 4.39
CA ASP A 107 1.86 -2.01 4.40
C ASP A 107 1.28 -1.43 5.70
N PHE A 108 0.22 -2.05 6.20
CA PHE A 108 -0.36 -1.78 7.51
C PHE A 108 -0.98 -3.05 8.09
N ALA A 109 -1.29 -3.01 9.39
CA ALA A 109 -1.93 -4.11 10.11
C ALA A 109 -3.11 -3.59 10.94
N ILE A 110 -4.18 -4.38 10.98
CA ILE A 110 -5.35 -4.16 11.84
C ILE A 110 -5.33 -5.22 12.92
N VAL A 111 -5.48 -4.80 14.18
CA VAL A 111 -5.44 -5.67 15.35
C VAL A 111 -6.81 -5.68 16.01
N THR A 112 -7.35 -6.87 16.29
CA THR A 112 -8.65 -7.06 16.93
C THR A 112 -8.56 -8.03 18.10
N GLU A 113 -9.51 -7.94 19.04
CA GLU A 113 -9.58 -8.85 20.19
C GLU A 113 -10.46 -10.07 19.83
N PRO A 114 -9.89 -11.29 19.75
CA PRO A 114 -10.63 -12.49 19.38
C PRO A 114 -11.74 -12.84 20.36
N LYS A 115 -11.54 -12.59 21.68
CA LYS A 115 -12.50 -13.00 22.71
C LYS A 115 -13.67 -12.03 22.86
N ASN A 116 -13.55 -10.81 22.38
CA ASN A 116 -14.57 -9.78 22.47
C ASN A 116 -14.61 -8.96 21.16
N PRO A 117 -15.33 -9.43 20.14
CA PRO A 117 -15.31 -8.84 18.80
C PRO A 117 -15.87 -7.41 18.73
N ASP A 118 -16.69 -7.01 19.72
CA ASP A 118 -17.25 -5.65 19.80
C ASP A 118 -16.27 -4.66 20.45
N LYS A 119 -15.26 -5.15 21.16
CA LYS A 119 -14.31 -4.31 21.87
C LYS A 119 -13.28 -3.75 20.90
N GLN A 120 -13.21 -2.43 20.82
CA GLN A 120 -12.10 -1.75 20.15
C GLN A 120 -10.81 -1.96 20.95
N VAL A 121 -9.76 -2.39 20.27
CA VAL A 121 -8.43 -2.55 20.86
C VAL A 121 -7.74 -1.19 20.87
N ASP A 122 -7.39 -0.70 22.07
CA ASP A 122 -6.45 0.42 22.20
C ASP A 122 -5.06 -0.14 22.53
N LEU A 123 -4.17 -0.11 21.55
CA LEU A 123 -2.81 -0.64 21.68
C LEU A 123 -1.99 0.06 22.76
N LYS A 124 -2.30 1.33 23.11
CA LYS A 124 -1.62 2.04 24.20
C LYS A 124 -2.06 1.51 25.56
N GLN A 125 -3.36 1.33 25.75
CA GLN A 125 -3.90 0.75 26.98
C GLN A 125 -3.46 -0.71 27.14
N VAL A 126 -3.39 -1.47 26.04
CA VAL A 126 -2.84 -2.83 26.07
C VAL A 126 -1.38 -2.83 26.49
N ALA A 127 -0.56 -1.88 26.03
CA ALA A 127 0.84 -1.77 26.42
C ALA A 127 1.04 -1.39 27.91
N GLU A 128 0.04 -0.77 28.53
CA GLU A 128 0.04 -0.36 29.95
C GLU A 128 -0.47 -1.45 30.90
N LEU A 129 -0.98 -2.59 30.38
CA LEU A 129 -1.40 -3.71 31.22
C LEU A 129 -0.21 -4.34 31.96
N SER A 130 -0.49 -4.91 33.14
CA SER A 130 0.54 -5.63 33.92
C SER A 130 1.15 -6.76 33.11
N ALA A 131 2.48 -6.90 33.19
CA ALA A 131 3.24 -7.91 32.46
C ALA A 131 2.76 -9.36 32.68
N ASP A 132 2.08 -9.62 33.80
CA ASP A 132 1.54 -10.94 34.15
C ASP A 132 0.23 -11.28 33.38
N THR A 133 -0.33 -10.32 32.63
CA THR A 133 -1.56 -10.52 31.87
C THR A 133 -1.23 -10.96 30.45
N ALA A 134 -1.40 -12.25 30.14
CA ALA A 134 -1.27 -12.71 28.77
C ALA A 134 -2.36 -12.09 27.88
N VAL A 135 -1.95 -11.40 26.82
CA VAL A 135 -2.86 -10.82 25.82
C VAL A 135 -2.78 -11.65 24.54
N THR A 136 -3.92 -11.86 23.89
CA THR A 136 -4.02 -12.61 22.63
C THR A 136 -4.81 -11.76 21.66
N LEU A 137 -4.18 -11.30 20.57
CA LEU A 137 -4.83 -10.47 19.57
C LEU A 137 -4.77 -11.13 18.20
N ASN A 138 -5.79 -10.89 17.38
CA ASN A 138 -5.76 -11.20 15.96
C ASN A 138 -5.04 -10.06 15.23
N GLN A 139 -4.16 -10.42 14.30
CA GLN A 139 -3.46 -9.46 13.45
C GLN A 139 -3.77 -9.74 11.99
N TYR A 140 -4.39 -8.77 11.31
CA TYR A 140 -4.65 -8.81 9.88
C TYR A 140 -3.64 -7.92 9.16
N ASN A 141 -2.71 -8.57 8.45
CA ASN A 141 -1.67 -7.91 7.68
C ASN A 141 -2.20 -7.55 6.28
N VAL A 142 -2.36 -6.26 6.00
CA VAL A 142 -2.97 -5.76 4.75
C VAL A 142 -1.89 -5.29 3.78
N TYR A 143 -1.99 -5.78 2.54
CA TYR A 143 -1.10 -5.43 1.44
C TYR A 143 -1.83 -4.52 0.47
N ALA A 144 -1.47 -3.24 0.48
CA ALA A 144 -2.13 -2.23 -0.33
C ALA A 144 -1.81 -2.38 -1.82
N TYR A 145 -0.57 -2.75 -2.12
CA TYR A 145 -0.10 -2.94 -3.49
C TYR A 145 0.83 -4.15 -3.53
N ARG A 146 0.75 -4.93 -4.62
CA ARG A 146 1.62 -6.11 -4.77
C ARG A 146 3.08 -5.69 -4.79
N LYS A 147 3.96 -6.47 -4.16
CA LYS A 147 5.40 -6.18 -4.16
C LYS A 147 6.00 -6.23 -5.59
N VAL A 148 5.52 -7.18 -6.39
CA VAL A 148 5.93 -7.40 -7.79
C VAL A 148 4.69 -7.68 -8.63
N ILE A 149 4.59 -7.01 -9.78
CA ILE A 149 3.62 -7.30 -10.83
C ILE A 149 4.37 -7.95 -11.98
N ARG A 150 3.77 -9.00 -12.55
CA ARG A 150 4.25 -9.69 -13.75
C ARG A 150 3.14 -9.67 -14.77
N GLY A 151 3.46 -9.28 -15.99
CA GLY A 151 2.51 -9.16 -17.09
C GLY A 151 3.00 -9.89 -18.33
N VAL A 152 2.05 -10.45 -19.08
CA VAL A 152 2.24 -10.89 -20.46
C VAL A 152 1.25 -10.09 -21.29
N ASN A 153 1.72 -9.25 -22.19
CA ASN A 153 0.89 -8.47 -23.09
C ASN A 153 0.97 -9.10 -24.48
N ILE A 154 -0.19 -9.37 -25.08
CA ILE A 154 -0.30 -9.92 -26.43
C ILE A 154 -1.08 -8.91 -27.25
N TYR A 155 -0.42 -8.36 -28.27
CA TYR A 155 -1.04 -7.43 -29.21
C TYR A 155 -1.38 -8.17 -30.50
N PRO A 156 -2.66 -8.46 -30.77
CA PRO A 156 -3.08 -9.06 -32.04
C PRO A 156 -2.95 -8.07 -33.20
N ASP A 157 -2.66 -8.58 -34.40
CA ASP A 157 -2.72 -7.80 -35.63
C ASP A 157 -4.12 -7.93 -36.27
N TRP A 158 -5.08 -7.14 -35.78
CA TRP A 158 -6.45 -7.18 -36.30
C TRP A 158 -6.55 -6.85 -37.79
N ALA A 159 -5.70 -5.97 -38.30
CA ALA A 159 -5.77 -5.51 -39.69
C ALA A 159 -5.34 -6.60 -40.70
N GLU A 160 -4.32 -7.39 -40.36
CA GLU A 160 -3.94 -8.56 -41.16
C GLU A 160 -4.82 -9.78 -40.89
N SER A 161 -5.28 -9.96 -39.64
CA SER A 161 -6.08 -11.14 -39.28
C SER A 161 -7.40 -11.20 -40.04
N VAL A 162 -8.03 -10.04 -40.28
CA VAL A 162 -9.27 -9.93 -41.08
C VAL A 162 -9.00 -10.15 -42.58
N LYS A 163 -7.83 -9.75 -43.10
CA LYS A 163 -7.48 -9.88 -44.54
C LYS A 163 -7.05 -11.29 -44.92
N ASN A 164 -6.35 -11.99 -44.03
CA ASN A 164 -5.70 -13.28 -44.31
C ASN A 164 -6.40 -14.48 -43.67
N ALA A 165 -7.62 -14.30 -43.15
CA ALA A 165 -8.47 -15.35 -42.57
C ALA A 165 -7.77 -16.24 -41.52
N GLY A 166 -7.02 -15.63 -40.58
CA GLY A 166 -6.38 -16.35 -39.48
C GLY A 166 -5.82 -15.43 -38.40
N PRO A 167 -5.74 -15.87 -37.13
CA PRO A 167 -5.24 -15.06 -36.03
C PRO A 167 -3.74 -14.78 -36.23
N ARG A 168 -3.38 -13.50 -36.32
CA ARG A 168 -1.97 -13.06 -36.34
C ARG A 168 -1.66 -12.23 -35.11
N ILE A 169 -0.48 -12.47 -34.55
CA ILE A 169 0.03 -11.75 -33.38
C ILE A 169 1.06 -10.73 -33.89
N ARG A 170 0.89 -9.47 -33.50
CA ARG A 170 1.81 -8.39 -33.84
C ARG A 170 2.98 -8.33 -32.88
N GLU A 171 2.70 -8.41 -31.58
CA GLU A 171 3.71 -8.27 -30.55
C GLU A 171 3.36 -9.13 -29.33
N VAL A 172 4.37 -9.75 -28.74
CA VAL A 172 4.27 -10.36 -27.41
C VAL A 172 5.33 -9.71 -26.53
N SER A 173 4.94 -9.22 -25.37
CA SER A 173 5.87 -8.68 -24.38
C SER A 173 5.62 -9.26 -23.00
N PHE A 174 6.71 -9.46 -22.27
CA PHE A 174 6.74 -9.85 -20.88
C PHE A 174 7.29 -8.69 -20.06
N ASP A 175 6.65 -8.39 -18.94
CA ASP A 175 7.10 -7.34 -18.05
C ASP A 175 7.14 -7.79 -16.60
N VAL A 176 8.15 -7.30 -15.89
CA VAL A 176 8.32 -7.47 -14.45
C VAL A 176 8.54 -6.11 -13.85
N SER A 177 7.63 -5.70 -12.97
CA SER A 177 7.67 -4.41 -12.30
C SER A 177 7.67 -4.59 -10.79
N GLN A 178 8.62 -3.95 -10.12
CA GLN A 178 8.74 -3.94 -8.67
C GLN A 178 8.20 -2.62 -8.11
N ARG A 179 7.45 -2.71 -7.02
CA ARG A 179 6.94 -1.54 -6.32
C ARG A 179 8.10 -0.74 -5.72
N ILE A 180 8.13 0.56 -5.97
CA ILE A 180 9.17 1.48 -5.49
C ILE A 180 8.67 2.42 -4.38
N THR A 181 7.36 2.60 -4.25
CA THR A 181 6.76 3.51 -3.27
C THR A 181 5.52 2.88 -2.62
N LYS A 182 5.12 3.42 -1.46
CA LYS A 182 3.95 2.93 -0.69
C LYS A 182 2.61 3.28 -1.34
N ASP A 183 2.57 4.32 -2.16
CA ASP A 183 1.40 4.78 -2.93
C ASP A 183 1.20 3.99 -4.25
N GLY A 184 1.92 2.89 -4.44
CA GLY A 184 1.66 1.97 -5.54
C GLY A 184 2.37 2.30 -6.85
N LYS A 185 3.45 3.09 -6.83
CA LYS A 185 4.29 3.27 -8.04
C LYS A 185 5.22 2.09 -8.24
N TYR A 186 5.39 1.70 -9.49
CA TYR A 186 6.22 0.57 -9.90
C TYR A 186 7.26 1.02 -10.91
N LEU A 187 8.45 0.42 -10.80
CA LEU A 187 9.50 0.49 -11.80
C LEU A 187 9.84 -0.93 -12.25
N GLY A 188 9.95 -1.12 -13.55
CA GLY A 188 10.13 -2.43 -14.13
C GLY A 188 10.88 -2.43 -15.44
N VAL A 189 11.11 -3.62 -15.93
CA VAL A 189 11.64 -3.88 -17.26
C VAL A 189 10.58 -4.60 -18.08
N VAL A 190 10.51 -4.26 -19.36
CA VAL A 190 9.68 -4.95 -20.35
C VAL A 190 10.59 -5.45 -21.46
N GLY A 191 10.39 -6.69 -21.87
CA GLY A 191 11.08 -7.33 -22.98
C GLY A 191 10.05 -8.01 -23.88
N GLY A 192 10.15 -7.81 -25.19
CA GLY A 192 9.19 -8.38 -26.13
C GLY A 192 9.75 -8.51 -27.53
N TYR A 193 8.99 -9.18 -28.38
CA TYR A 193 9.30 -9.36 -29.78
C TYR A 193 8.14 -8.86 -30.64
N ASN A 194 8.46 -7.98 -31.60
CA ASN A 194 7.52 -7.47 -32.58
C ASN A 194 7.66 -8.29 -33.86
N PHE A 195 6.69 -9.15 -34.11
CA PHE A 195 6.68 -10.05 -35.27
C PHE A 195 6.46 -9.31 -36.59
N LYS A 196 5.94 -8.08 -36.56
CA LYS A 196 5.72 -7.28 -37.77
C LYS A 196 7.00 -6.63 -38.30
N HIS A 197 7.89 -6.22 -37.41
CA HIS A 197 9.16 -5.56 -37.78
C HIS A 197 10.39 -6.42 -37.48
N GLU A 198 10.18 -7.67 -37.05
CA GLU A 198 11.23 -8.64 -36.71
C GLU A 198 12.27 -8.09 -35.71
N GLU A 199 11.81 -7.34 -34.72
CA GLU A 199 12.68 -6.64 -33.77
C GLU A 199 12.42 -7.05 -32.31
N VAL A 200 13.50 -7.07 -31.54
CA VAL A 200 13.45 -7.21 -30.07
C VAL A 200 13.27 -5.83 -29.45
N ARG A 201 12.30 -5.69 -28.55
CA ARG A 201 12.04 -4.47 -27.79
C ARG A 201 12.40 -4.69 -26.33
N ILE A 202 13.27 -3.85 -25.79
CA ILE A 202 13.60 -3.81 -24.37
C ILE A 202 13.32 -2.38 -23.89
N GLY A 203 12.66 -2.24 -22.75
CA GLY A 203 12.31 -0.95 -22.21
C GLY A 203 12.21 -0.94 -20.70
N LEU A 204 12.16 0.27 -20.15
CA LEU A 204 11.81 0.53 -18.76
C LEU A 204 10.32 0.84 -18.68
N ARG A 205 9.63 0.25 -17.69
CA ARG A 205 8.23 0.51 -17.38
C ARG A 205 8.15 1.28 -16.08
N TYR A 206 7.52 2.45 -16.11
CA TYR A 206 7.10 3.18 -14.92
C TYR A 206 5.57 3.18 -14.86
N SER A 207 5.00 2.80 -13.73
CA SER A 207 3.55 2.76 -13.54
C SER A 207 3.18 3.40 -12.21
N PHE A 208 2.02 4.05 -12.16
CA PHE A 208 1.46 4.78 -11.03
C PHE A 208 0.11 4.20 -10.63
#